data_AF-A0A2E5J6C8-F1
#
_entry.id   AF-A0A2E5J6C8-F1
#
_cell.length_a   1.000
_cell.length_b   1.000
_cell.length_c   1.000
_cell.angle_alpha   90.00
_cell.angle_beta   90.00
_cell.angle_gamma   90.00
#
_symmetry.space_group_name_H-M   'P 1'
#
loop_
_entity.id
_entity.type
_entity.pdbx_description
1 polymer ?
#
loop_
_entity_poly.entity_id
_entity_poly.type
_entity_poly.pdbx_seq_one_letter_code
_entity_poly.pdbx_strand_id
1 'polypeptide(L)'
;ETTNLFERPGDIIPISITLLKRHVENGQQIPFLTNETQNLIRNYTWPGNVRELENVLQRALVLSNKKVINKSDIMIDDMLYKSNTKSNELFQHAVQG
;
A
#
# COMPACT_ATOMS: atom_id res chain seq x y z
N GLU A 1 4.57 19.84 1.02
CA GLU A 1 5.16 18.56 1.43
C GLU A 1 4.12 17.47 1.27
N THR A 2 4.50 16.30 0.76
CA THR A 2 3.58 15.15 0.68
C THR A 2 3.59 14.48 2.05
N THR A 3 2.60 14.77 2.89
CA THR A 3 2.45 14.15 4.21
C THR A 3 2.48 12.63 4.10
N ASN A 4 3.17 11.97 5.05
CA ASN A 4 3.34 10.53 5.03
C ASN A 4 1.99 9.83 5.28
N LEU A 5 1.66 8.83 4.46
CA LEU A 5 0.39 8.12 4.55
C LEU A 5 0.25 7.32 5.87
N PHE A 6 1.36 6.83 6.42
CA PHE A 6 1.38 6.07 7.67
C PHE A 6 0.95 6.89 8.89
N GLU A 7 1.19 8.19 8.89
CA GLU A 7 0.80 9.09 9.99
C GLU A 7 -0.73 9.29 10.06
N ARG A 8 -1.46 8.81 9.05
CA ARG A 8 -2.90 9.00 8.88
C ARG A 8 -3.62 7.68 8.57
N PRO A 9 -3.60 6.69 9.48
CA PRO A 9 -4.14 5.36 9.22
C PRO A 9 -5.66 5.35 8.93
N GLY A 10 -6.39 6.36 9.43
CA GLY A 10 -7.81 6.56 9.14
C GLY A 10 -8.11 6.85 7.65
N ASP A 11 -7.14 7.40 6.92
CA ASP A 11 -7.32 7.75 5.50
C ASP A 11 -6.98 6.61 4.55
N ILE A 12 -6.29 5.57 5.03
CA ILE A 12 -5.85 4.44 4.20
C ILE A 12 -7.05 3.77 3.50
N ILE A 13 -8.15 3.53 4.21
CA ILE A 13 -9.32 2.88 3.61
C ILE A 13 -10.05 3.81 2.63
N PRO A 14 -10.45 5.05 2.98
CA PRO A 14 -11.04 6.00 2.03
C PRO A 14 -10.20 6.22 0.77
N ILE A 15 -8.88 6.34 0.92
CA ILE A 15 -7.95 6.47 -0.20
C ILE A 15 -7.98 5.18 -1.03
N SER A 16 -7.88 4.00 -0.42
CA SER A 16 -7.93 2.71 -1.13
C SER A 16 -9.17 2.56 -2.00
N ILE A 17 -10.34 2.94 -1.49
CA ILE A 17 -11.59 2.91 -2.26
C ILE A 17 -11.53 3.87 -3.45
N THR A 18 -11.00 5.07 -3.24
CA THR A 18 -10.83 6.07 -4.31
C THR A 18 -9.88 5.56 -5.39
N LEU A 19 -8.75 4.96 -5.00
CA LEU A 19 -7.77 4.37 -5.91
C LEU A 19 -8.40 3.23 -6.73
N LEU A 20 -9.05 2.27 -6.07
CA LEU A 20 -9.72 1.15 -6.74
C LEU A 20 -10.79 1.63 -7.72
N LYS A 21 -11.57 2.66 -7.36
CA LYS A 21 -12.58 3.25 -8.25
C LYS A 21 -12.00 3.76 -9.58
N ARG A 22 -10.74 4.22 -9.60
CA ARG A 22 -10.07 4.69 -10.83
C ARG A 22 -9.62 3.55 -11.74
N HIS A 23 -9.45 2.35 -11.20
CA HIS A 23 -8.89 1.19 -11.91
C HIS A 23 -9.92 0.12 -12.29
N VAL A 24 -11.13 0.19 -11.73
CA VAL A 24 -12.25 -0.63 -12.21
C VAL A 24 -12.82 -0.06 -13.51
N GLU A 25 -13.30 -0.95 -14.39
CA GLU A 25 -13.96 -0.55 -15.62
C GLU A 25 -15.27 0.20 -15.34
N ASN A 26 -15.67 1.11 -16.24
CA ASN A 26 -16.92 1.86 -16.09
C ASN A 26 -18.12 0.91 -15.96
N GLY A 27 -18.92 1.11 -14.90
CA GLY A 27 -20.08 0.27 -14.59
C GLY A 27 -19.76 -0.99 -13.78
N GLN A 28 -18.48 -1.29 -13.53
CA GLN A 28 -18.08 -2.36 -12.62
C GLN A 28 -18.15 -1.90 -11.16
N GLN A 29 -18.52 -2.81 -10.26
CA GLN A 29 -18.47 -2.55 -8.82
C GLN A 29 -17.01 -2.50 -8.33
N ILE A 30 -16.77 -1.62 -7.37
CA ILE A 30 -15.50 -1.57 -6.62
C ILE A 30 -15.41 -2.86 -5.80
N PRO A 31 -14.29 -3.61 -5.85
CA PRO A 31 -14.17 -4.83 -5.08
C PRO A 31 -14.16 -4.56 -3.58
N PHE A 32 -14.73 -5.48 -2.82
CA PHE A 32 -14.72 -5.43 -1.37
C PHE A 32 -13.34 -5.82 -0.83
N LEU A 33 -12.78 -4.99 0.06
CA LEU A 33 -11.59 -5.33 0.83
C LEU A 33 -12.01 -6.12 2.07
N THR A 34 -11.54 -7.37 2.21
CA THR A 34 -11.84 -8.15 3.42
C THR A 34 -11.29 -7.47 4.67
N ASN A 35 -11.85 -7.77 5.84
CA ASN A 35 -11.37 -7.20 7.11
C ASN A 35 -9.87 -7.46 7.32
N GLU A 36 -9.38 -8.64 6.94
CA GLU A 36 -7.97 -8.99 7.00
C GLU A 36 -7.11 -8.13 6.07
N THR A 37 -7.58 -7.90 4.82
CA THR A 37 -6.93 -6.97 3.88
C THR A 37 -6.88 -5.57 4.44
N GLN A 38 -8.00 -5.06 4.96
CA GLN A 38 -8.07 -3.73 5.54
C GLN A 38 -7.12 -3.58 6.74
N ASN A 39 -7.04 -4.59 7.60
CA ASN A 39 -6.11 -4.60 8.72
C ASN A 39 -4.66 -4.65 8.26
N LEU A 40 -4.34 -5.45 7.23
CA LEU A 40 -2.99 -5.51 6.66
C LEU A 40 -2.57 -4.14 6.11
N ILE A 41 -3.40 -3.52 5.26
CA ILE A 41 -3.05 -2.25 4.62
C ILE A 41 -3.03 -1.08 5.61
N ARG A 42 -3.83 -1.11 6.69
CA ARG A 42 -3.77 -0.07 7.74
C ARG A 42 -2.48 -0.12 8.56
N ASN A 43 -1.90 -1.30 8.73
CA ASN A 43 -0.74 -1.51 9.61
C ASN A 43 0.60 -1.46 8.88
N TYR A 44 0.61 -1.33 7.55
CA TYR A 44 1.83 -1.18 6.78
C TYR A 44 2.28 0.28 6.71
N THR A 45 3.59 0.50 6.63
CA THR A 45 4.22 1.82 6.74
C THR A 45 4.16 2.65 5.46
N TRP A 46 3.78 2.06 4.32
CA TRP A 46 3.69 2.75 3.02
C TRP A 46 4.84 3.72 2.75
N PRO A 47 6.11 3.29 2.79
CA PRO A 47 7.26 4.17 2.56
C PRO A 47 7.24 4.89 1.20
N GLY A 48 6.53 4.35 0.20
CA GLY A 48 6.23 5.02 -1.07
C GLY A 48 4.90 5.79 -1.10
N ASN A 49 4.28 6.02 0.07
CA ASN A 49 3.01 6.71 0.29
C ASN A 49 1.87 6.15 -0.58
N VAL A 50 0.96 7.05 -1.01
CA VAL A 50 -0.19 6.73 -1.87
C VAL A 50 0.21 6.02 -3.16
N ARG A 51 1.39 6.32 -3.72
CA ARG A 51 1.88 5.68 -4.95
C ARG A 51 2.14 4.19 -4.74
N GLU A 52 2.70 3.81 -3.59
CA GLU A 52 2.91 2.41 -3.25
C GLU A 52 1.58 1.70 -2.98
N LEU A 53 0.69 2.32 -2.19
CA LEU A 53 -0.65 1.80 -1.93
C LEU A 53 -1.41 1.53 -3.23
N GLU A 54 -1.37 2.48 -4.17
CA GLU A 54 -1.98 2.34 -5.49
C GLU A 54 -1.42 1.16 -6.27
N ASN A 55 -0.10 1.03 -6.35
CA ASN A 55 0.54 -0.08 -7.06
C ASN A 55 0.13 -1.44 -6.48
N VAL A 56 0.07 -1.55 -5.15
CA VAL A 56 -0.33 -2.78 -4.46
C VAL A 56 -1.80 -3.09 -4.74
N LEU A 57 -2.70 -2.11 -4.64
CA LEU A 57 -4.13 -2.30 -4.90
C LEU A 57 -4.43 -2.61 -6.36
N GLN A 58 -3.70 -2.00 -7.30
CA GLN A 58 -3.86 -2.28 -8.73
C GLN A 58 -3.47 -3.73 -9.06
N ARG A 59 -2.35 -4.22 -8.50
CA ARG A 59 -1.95 -5.63 -8.64
C ARG A 59 -2.97 -6.56 -8.00
N ALA A 60 -3.42 -6.24 -6.79
CA ALA A 60 -4.43 -7.02 -6.09
C ALA A 60 -5.75 -7.09 -6.87
N LEU A 61 -6.16 -5.99 -7.54
CA LEU A 61 -7.33 -5.97 -8.41
C LEU A 61 -7.19 -6.96 -9.59
N VAL A 62 -6.00 -7.05 -10.20
CA VAL A 62 -5.71 -7.99 -11.30
C VAL A 62 -5.68 -9.44 -10.83
N LEU A 63 -5.17 -9.70 -9.62
CA LEU A 63 -5.09 -11.05 -9.04
C LEU A 63 -6.44 -11.54 -8.50
N SER A 64 -7.27 -10.60 -8.03
CA SER A 64 -8.60 -10.90 -7.50
C SER A 64 -9.58 -11.31 -8.61
N ASN A 65 -10.68 -11.95 -8.21
CA ASN A 65 -11.82 -12.21 -9.10
C ASN A 65 -12.69 -10.97 -9.39
N LYS A 66 -12.11 -9.76 -9.31
CA LYS A 66 -12.77 -8.45 -9.49
C LYS A 66 -13.90 -8.11 -8.50
N LYS A 67 -14.22 -8.99 -7.53
CA LYS A 67 -15.30 -8.76 -6.54
C LYS A 67 -14.79 -8.62 -5.11
N VAL A 68 -13.78 -9.39 -4.73
CA VAL A 68 -13.23 -9.41 -3.37
C VAL A 68 -11.71 -9.45 -3.44
N ILE A 69 -11.04 -8.54 -2.73
CA ILE A 69 -9.59 -8.54 -2.55
C ILE A 69 -9.28 -9.12 -1.17
N ASN A 70 -8.68 -10.29 -1.17
CA ASN A 70 -8.25 -11.02 0.02
C ASN A 70 -6.82 -10.63 0.41
N LYS A 71 -6.45 -10.97 1.65
CA LYS A 71 -5.10 -10.71 2.16
C LYS A 71 -4.01 -11.35 1.29
N SER A 72 -4.29 -12.51 0.69
CA SER A 72 -3.39 -13.22 -0.23
C SER A 72 -3.10 -12.47 -1.53
N ASP A 73 -3.97 -11.54 -1.91
CA ASP A 73 -3.84 -10.77 -3.15
C ASP A 73 -2.95 -9.52 -2.95
N ILE A 74 -2.66 -9.19 -1.68
CA ILE A 74 -1.86 -8.04 -1.28
C ILE A 74 -0.38 -8.45 -1.19
N MET A 75 0.40 -7.99 -2.16
CA MET A 75 1.85 -8.21 -2.20
C MET A 75 2.58 -6.95 -1.74
N ILE A 76 3.10 -7.00 -0.51
CA ILE A 76 3.88 -5.93 0.10
C ILE A 76 5.31 -6.43 0.29
N ASP A 77 6.29 -5.75 -0.31
CA ASP A 77 7.69 -6.16 -0.27
C ASP A 77 8.42 -5.49 0.90
N ASP A 78 8.42 -6.19 2.04
CA ASP A 78 9.07 -5.75 3.27
C ASP A 78 10.61 -5.80 3.18
N MET A 79 11.16 -6.55 2.21
CA MET A 79 12.60 -6.80 2.08
C MET A 79 13.33 -5.71 1.28
N LEU A 80 12.68 -5.13 0.27
CA LEU A 80 13.25 -4.04 -0.54
C LEU A 80 13.36 -2.72 0.21
N TYR A 81 12.52 -2.49 1.22
CA TYR A 81 12.61 -1.27 2.06
C TYR A 81 13.57 -1.42 3.23
N LYS A 82 13.69 -2.60 3.85
CA LYS A 82 14.68 -2.85 4.91
C LYS A 82 16.11 -2.70 4.39
N SER A 83 16.42 -3.08 3.15
CA SER A 83 17.75 -2.91 2.55
C SER A 83 18.09 -1.43 2.28
N ASN A 84 17.11 -0.62 1.88
CA ASN A 84 17.30 0.82 1.68
C ASN A 84 17.43 1.59 3.00
N THR A 85 16.67 1.25 4.05
CA THR A 85 16.80 1.91 5.36
C THR A 85 18.12 1.54 6.05
N LYS A 86 18.54 0.27 6.01
CA LYS A 86 19.85 -0.14 6.57
C LYS A 86 21.02 0.53 5.84
N SER A 87 20.94 0.64 4.52
CA SER A 87 21.96 1.35 3.74
C SER A 87 21.99 2.85 4.07
N ASN A 88 20.84 3.48 4.27
CA ASN A 88 20.78 4.88 4.70
C ASN A 88 21.29 5.07 6.14
N GLU A 89 20.94 4.21 7.09
CA GLU A 89 21.45 4.27 8.47
C GLU A 89 22.97 4.04 8.53
N LEU A 90 23.50 3.11 7.72
CA LEU A 90 24.94 2.87 7.58
C LEU A 90 25.65 4.06 6.92
N PHE A 91 25.06 4.68 5.89
CA PHE A 91 25.62 5.87 5.27
C PHE A 91 25.62 7.07 6.23
N GLN A 92 24.53 7.33 6.96
CA GLN A 92 24.43 8.45 7.90
C GLN A 92 25.40 8.34 9.09
N HIS A 93 25.67 7.13 9.59
CA HIS A 93 26.71 6.93 10.60
C HIS A 93 28.14 7.07 10.04
N ALA A 94 28.38 6.71 8.78
CA ALA A 94 29.71 6.77 8.16
C ALA A 94 30.14 8.19 7.75
N VAL A 95 29.21 9.15 7.62
CA VAL A 95 29.53 10.56 7.30
C VAL A 95 29.62 11.48 8.54
N GLN A 96 29.42 10.96 9.75
CA GLN A 96 29.55 11.71 11.02
C GLN A 96 30.82 11.34 11.81
N GLY A 97 31.74 10.58 11.22
CA GLY A 97 33.03 10.20 11.82
C GLY A 97 34.21 10.74 11.02
#